data_AF-A0A7C4XLN6-F1
#
_entry.id   AF-A0A7C4XLN6-F1
#
_cell.length_a   1.000
_cell.length_b   1.000
_cell.length_c   1.000
_cell.angle_alpha   90.00
_cell.angle_beta   90.00
_cell.angle_gamma   90.00
#
_symmetry.space_group_name_H-M   'P 1'
#
loop_
_entity.id
_entity.type
_entity.pdbx_description
1 polymer ?
#
loop_
_entity_poly.entity_id
_entity_poly.type
_entity_poly.pdbx_seq_one_letter_code
_entity_poly.pdbx_strand_id
1 'polypeptide(L)'
;MRTFLVSYELAKPHLNQPYLAEAIMSLGVAWARPLENVWYLRADAAQTDIEARLSRLIDENDGLLIQETRGDARMLNTGLRWFRQRRNAVLADCAGEEGSNVVAFPVKRPQSESTDDTLNEVRATA
;
A
#
# COMPACT_ATOMS: atom_id res chain seq x y z
N MET A 1 4.57 -21.24 -2.62
CA MET A 1 4.87 -19.91 -2.06
C MET A 1 6.20 -19.88 -1.33
N ARG A 2 7.14 -19.10 -1.84
CA ARG A 2 8.46 -18.86 -1.22
C ARG A 2 8.60 -17.39 -0.88
N THR A 3 9.47 -17.09 0.07
CA THR A 3 9.82 -15.70 0.43
C THR A 3 11.21 -15.39 -0.10
N PHE A 4 11.32 -14.31 -0.85
CA PHE A 4 12.57 -13.81 -1.41
C PHE A 4 12.91 -12.48 -0.76
N LEU A 5 14.19 -12.30 -0.44
CA LEU A 5 14.78 -11.00 -0.18
C LEU A 5 15.25 -10.44 -1.52
N VAL A 6 14.73 -9.28 -1.88
CA VAL A 6 15.14 -8.51 -3.06
C VAL A 6 15.77 -7.22 -2.54
N SER A 7 17.05 -7.03 -2.83
CA SER A 7 17.78 -5.80 -2.51
C SER A 7 18.39 -5.25 -3.78
N TYR A 8 18.43 -3.92 -3.91
CA TYR A 8 19.04 -3.28 -5.07
C TYR A 8 19.84 -2.05 -4.66
N GLU A 9 20.76 -1.66 -5.53
CA GLU A 9 21.53 -0.43 -5.43
C GLU A 9 21.51 0.24 -6.79
N LEU A 10 20.94 1.45 -6.87
CA LEU A 10 20.76 2.16 -8.13
C LEU A 10 21.74 3.33 -8.19
N ALA A 11 22.51 3.43 -9.27
CA ALA A 11 23.37 4.58 -9.56
C ALA A 11 22.54 5.86 -9.81
N LYS A 12 21.31 5.71 -10.32
CA LYS A 12 20.36 6.82 -10.58
C LYS A 12 18.99 6.53 -9.94
N PRO A 13 18.84 6.69 -8.62
CA PRO A 13 17.65 6.26 -7.90
C PRO A 13 16.36 6.95 -8.36
N HIS A 14 16.41 8.24 -8.71
CA HIS A 14 15.21 9.02 -9.06
C HIS A 14 14.49 8.56 -10.33
N LEU A 15 15.20 7.88 -11.25
CA LEU A 15 14.62 7.44 -12.53
C LEU A 15 14.06 6.03 -12.42
N ASN A 16 14.81 5.10 -11.81
CA ASN A 16 14.51 3.67 -11.89
C ASN A 16 13.71 3.14 -10.69
N GLN A 17 13.79 3.80 -9.52
CA GLN A 17 13.12 3.34 -8.30
C GLN A 17 11.59 3.16 -8.42
N PRO A 18 10.80 4.07 -9.03
CA PRO A 18 9.35 3.89 -9.10
C PRO A 18 8.95 2.68 -9.97
N TYR A 19 9.62 2.49 -11.11
CA TYR A 19 9.37 1.37 -12.01
C TYR A 19 9.76 0.03 -11.37
N LEU A 20 10.88 0.00 -10.65
CA LEU A 20 11.33 -1.21 -9.96
C LEU A 20 10.37 -1.58 -8.82
N ALA A 21 9.91 -0.60 -8.06
CA ALA A 21 8.92 -0.80 -7.01
C ALA A 21 7.61 -1.38 -7.58
N GLU A 22 7.11 -0.82 -8.68
CA GLU A 22 5.91 -1.32 -9.36
C GLU A 22 6.11 -2.77 -9.87
N ALA A 23 7.27 -3.06 -10.46
CA ALA A 23 7.60 -4.40 -10.94
C ALA A 23 7.60 -5.41 -9.79
N ILE A 24 8.24 -5.10 -8.66
CA ILE A 24 8.26 -5.97 -7.46
C ILE A 24 6.83 -6.21 -6.94
N MET A 25 6.00 -5.17 -6.87
CA MET A 25 4.60 -5.30 -6.44
C MET A 25 3.77 -6.16 -7.40
N SER A 26 4.04 -6.11 -8.71
CA SER A 26 3.31 -6.88 -9.70
C SER A 26 3.68 -8.38 -9.73
N LEU A 27 4.91 -8.72 -9.34
CA LEU A 27 5.44 -10.09 -9.33
C LEU A 27 4.95 -10.91 -8.14
N GLY A 28 4.72 -10.26 -6.99
CA GLY A 28 4.41 -10.93 -5.74
C GLY A 28 2.93 -10.97 -5.42
N VAL A 29 2.51 -12.04 -4.74
CA VAL A 29 1.18 -12.10 -4.11
C VAL A 29 1.15 -11.19 -2.87
N ALA A 30 2.28 -11.08 -2.19
CA ALA A 30 2.47 -10.16 -1.08
C ALA A 30 3.91 -9.65 -1.05
N TRP A 31 4.10 -8.44 -0.53
CA TRP A 31 5.41 -7.83 -0.38
C TRP A 31 5.49 -7.04 0.91
N ALA A 32 6.70 -6.83 1.42
CA ALA A 32 6.97 -5.95 2.53
C ALA A 32 8.25 -5.17 2.23
N ARG A 33 8.30 -3.90 2.64
CA ARG A 33 9.44 -3.01 2.42
C ARG A 33 9.98 -2.53 3.77
N PRO A 34 10.87 -3.31 4.42
CA PRO A 34 11.44 -2.92 5.71
C PRO A 34 12.43 -1.75 5.61
N LEU A 35 13.16 -1.63 4.50
CA LEU A 35 14.09 -0.52 4.23
C LEU A 35 13.84 0.02 2.82
N GLU A 36 14.43 1.16 2.50
CA GLU A 36 14.16 1.84 1.23
C GLU A 36 14.48 0.95 0.01
N ASN A 37 15.61 0.25 0.02
CA ASN A 37 16.06 -0.56 -1.10
C ASN A 37 15.98 -2.06 -0.84
N VAL A 38 15.33 -2.47 0.26
CA VAL A 38 15.20 -3.86 0.67
C VAL A 38 13.73 -4.25 0.71
N TRP A 39 13.42 -5.32 0.01
CA TRP A 39 12.07 -5.83 -0.16
C TRP A 39 12.03 -7.31 0.21
N TYR A 40 10.98 -7.69 0.91
CA TYR A 40 10.57 -9.08 1.03
C TYR A 40 9.43 -9.32 0.06
N LEU A 41 9.57 -10.34 -0.77
CA LEU A 41 8.61 -10.70 -1.80
C LEU A 41 8.12 -12.13 -1.58
N ARG A 42 6.81 -12.33 -1.49
CA ARG A 42 6.18 -13.66 -1.50
C ARG A 42 5.62 -13.93 -2.88
N ALA A 43 6.21 -14.90 -3.57
CA ALA A 43 5.82 -15.28 -4.92
C ALA A 43 5.82 -16.80 -5.08
N ASP A 44 5.10 -17.28 -6.11
CA ASP A 44 5.14 -18.67 -6.57
C ASP A 44 6.12 -18.89 -7.73
N ALA A 45 6.63 -17.80 -8.32
CA ALA A 45 7.65 -17.82 -9.36
C ALA A 45 9.01 -18.32 -8.85
N ALA A 46 9.83 -18.86 -9.76
CA ALA A 46 11.20 -19.24 -9.44
C ALA A 46 12.09 -18.00 -9.29
N GLN A 47 13.19 -18.14 -8.54
CA GLN A 47 14.17 -17.06 -8.35
C GLN A 47 14.68 -16.51 -9.69
N THR A 48 14.95 -17.38 -10.65
CA THR A 48 15.41 -17.04 -12.01
C THR A 48 14.40 -16.21 -12.79
N ASP A 49 13.10 -16.46 -12.59
CA ASP A 49 12.04 -15.72 -13.29
C ASP A 49 11.92 -14.30 -12.75
N ILE A 50 12.08 -14.15 -11.43
CA ILE A 50 12.08 -12.84 -10.76
C ILE A 50 13.30 -12.04 -11.22
N GLU A 51 14.47 -12.66 -11.26
CA GLU A 51 15.71 -12.05 -11.78
C GLU A 51 15.53 -11.58 -13.22
N ALA A 52 15.07 -12.46 -14.12
CA ALA A 52 14.90 -12.16 -15.53
C ALA A 52 13.88 -11.03 -15.81
N ARG A 53 12.95 -10.77 -14.88
CA ARG A 53 12.01 -9.65 -14.97
C ARG A 53 12.63 -8.35 -14.48
N LEU A 54 13.30 -8.38 -13.32
CA LEU A 54 13.87 -7.19 -12.69
C LEU A 54 15.13 -6.70 -13.42
N SER A 55 15.93 -7.61 -13.99
CA SER A 55 17.13 -7.25 -14.75
C SER A 55 16.85 -6.38 -15.99
N ARG A 56 15.62 -6.41 -16.52
CA ARG A 56 15.19 -5.55 -17.65
C ARG A 56 15.02 -4.08 -17.27
N LEU A 57 14.98 -3.78 -15.97
CA LEU A 57 14.72 -2.45 -15.43
C LEU A 57 15.96 -1.84 -14.74
N ILE A 58 17.08 -2.56 -14.79
CA ILE A 58 18.31 -2.27 -14.06
C ILE A 58 19.43 -2.13 -15.08
N ASP A 59 20.32 -1.16 -14.88
CA ASP A 59 21.43 -0.86 -15.79
C ASP A 59 22.70 -1.64 -15.41
N GLU A 60 23.73 -1.63 -16.26
CA GLU A 60 24.98 -2.39 -16.01
C GLU A 60 25.76 -1.90 -14.77
N ASN A 61 25.49 -0.67 -14.32
CA ASN A 61 26.14 -0.06 -13.15
C ASN A 61 25.34 -0.23 -11.85
N ASP A 62 24.17 -0.84 -11.92
CA ASP A 62 23.28 -1.03 -10.79
C ASP A 62 23.46 -2.44 -10.18
N GLY A 63 23.24 -2.57 -8.88
CA GLY A 63 23.29 -3.83 -8.16
C GLY A 63 21.90 -4.43 -7.95
N LEU A 64 21.76 -5.74 -8.14
CA LEU A 64 20.56 -6.51 -7.79
C LEU A 64 20.95 -7.79 -7.04
N LEU A 65 20.34 -8.00 -5.88
CA LEU A 65 20.46 -9.20 -5.08
C LEU A 65 19.08 -9.83 -4.89
N ILE A 66 18.93 -11.08 -5.29
CA ILE A 66 17.74 -11.88 -5.01
C ILE A 66 18.17 -13.14 -4.27
N GLN A 67 17.60 -13.37 -3.09
CA GLN A 67 17.89 -14.53 -2.28
C GLN A 67 16.60 -15.15 -1.75
N GLU A 68 16.44 -16.47 -1.92
CA GLU A 68 15.40 -17.21 -1.21
C GLU A 68 15.72 -17.23 0.30
N THR A 69 14.86 -16.62 1.11
CA THR A 69 15.03 -16.59 2.56
C THR A 69 14.34 -17.78 3.21
N ARG A 70 15.07 -18.51 4.05
CA ARG A 70 14.56 -19.60 4.89
C ARG A 70 14.84 -19.24 6.35
N GLY A 71 13.79 -19.10 7.16
CA GLY A 71 13.89 -18.77 8.58
C GLY A 71 13.46 -17.34 8.93
N ASP A 72 13.79 -16.93 10.14
CA ASP A 72 13.37 -15.65 10.72
C ASP A 72 14.39 -14.54 10.48
N ALA A 73 13.89 -13.33 10.27
CA ALA A 73 14.70 -12.13 10.24
C ALA A 73 14.64 -11.40 11.58
N ARG A 74 15.80 -11.01 12.11
CA ARG A 74 15.88 -10.11 13.27
C ARG A 74 15.93 -8.67 12.77
N MET A 75 15.12 -7.81 13.38
CA MET A 75 14.94 -6.42 12.96
C MET A 75 15.08 -5.51 14.15
N LEU A 76 15.77 -4.39 13.94
CA LEU A 76 15.92 -3.31 14.91
C LEU A 76 15.47 -2.02 14.22
N ASN A 77 14.61 -1.24 14.87
CA ASN A 77 14.08 0.04 14.34
C ASN A 77 13.33 -0.06 12.99
N THR A 78 13.01 -1.27 12.55
CA THR A 78 12.20 -1.56 11.37
C THR A 78 11.27 -2.75 11.65
N GLY A 79 10.25 -2.92 10.82
CA GLY A 79 9.31 -4.01 10.92
C GLY A 79 8.77 -4.43 9.55
N LEU A 80 8.22 -5.64 9.48
CA LEU A 80 7.59 -6.16 8.28
C LEU A 80 6.11 -5.78 8.25
N ARG A 81 5.78 -4.80 7.42
CA ARG A 81 4.41 -4.57 7.01
C ARG A 81 4.16 -5.25 5.66
N TRP A 82 3.40 -6.34 5.70
CA TRP A 82 3.01 -7.06 4.50
C TRP A 82 1.82 -6.37 3.83
N PHE A 83 1.99 -6.08 2.55
CA PHE A 83 0.96 -5.65 1.64
C PHE A 83 0.65 -6.82 0.70
N ARG A 84 -0.60 -6.89 0.26
CA ARG A 84 -1.05 -7.90 -0.70
C ARG A 84 -1.35 -7.23 -2.02
N GLN A 85 -1.07 -7.93 -3.11
CA GLN A 85 -1.55 -7.51 -4.41
C GLN A 85 -3.07 -7.43 -4.35
N ARG A 86 -3.65 -6.27 -4.64
CA ARG A 86 -5.08 -6.20 -4.94
C ARG A 86 -5.23 -6.99 -6.23
N ARG A 87 -5.63 -8.26 -6.14
CA ARG A 87 -6.23 -8.92 -7.30
C ARG A 87 -7.33 -7.98 -7.74
N ASN A 88 -7.25 -7.50 -8.99
CA ASN A 88 -8.28 -6.70 -9.61
C ASN A 88 -9.63 -7.34 -9.29
N ALA A 89 -10.40 -6.71 -8.39
CA ALA A 89 -11.80 -7.01 -8.17
C ALA A 89 -12.61 -6.90 -9.48
N VAL A 90 -12.04 -6.26 -10.51
CA VAL A 90 -12.62 -6.13 -11.86
C VAL A 90 -12.87 -7.48 -12.57
N LEU A 91 -12.16 -8.57 -12.24
CA LEU A 91 -12.50 -9.91 -12.77
C LEU A 91 -13.42 -10.72 -11.84
N ALA A 92 -13.61 -10.28 -10.60
CA ALA A 92 -14.55 -10.88 -9.65
C ALA A 92 -15.95 -10.24 -9.76
N ASP A 93 -16.05 -9.01 -10.29
CA ASP A 93 -17.34 -8.30 -10.46
C ASP A 93 -18.23 -8.87 -11.58
N CYS A 94 -17.75 -9.84 -12.37
CA CYS A 94 -18.62 -10.66 -13.24
C CYS A 94 -19.27 -11.84 -12.49
N ALA A 95 -18.92 -12.04 -11.22
CA ALA A 95 -19.47 -13.07 -10.35
C ALA A 95 -19.81 -12.49 -8.97
N GLY A 96 -20.83 -11.62 -8.94
CA GLY A 96 -21.76 -11.44 -7.82
C GLY A 96 -21.22 -11.04 -6.44
N GLU A 97 -21.80 -9.95 -5.93
CA GLU A 97 -21.93 -9.56 -4.51
C GLU A 97 -20.89 -8.58 -3.92
N GLU A 98 -21.27 -7.30 -3.98
CA GLU A 98 -21.18 -6.23 -2.98
C GLU A 98 -19.91 -6.13 -2.09
N GLY A 99 -18.95 -5.32 -2.55
CA GLY A 99 -17.82 -4.84 -1.76
C GLY A 99 -17.56 -3.35 -1.95
N SER A 100 -18.54 -2.50 -1.63
CA SER A 100 -18.42 -1.04 -1.63
C SER A 100 -17.35 -0.57 -0.62
N ASN A 101 -16.14 -0.28 -1.10
CA ASN A 101 -15.08 0.37 -0.33
C ASN A 101 -15.18 1.92 -0.43
N VAL A 102 -16.37 2.47 -0.25
CA VAL A 102 -16.58 3.92 -0.12
C VAL A 102 -16.76 4.25 1.36
N VAL A 103 -15.71 4.79 2.00
CA VAL A 103 -15.84 5.38 3.34
C VAL A 103 -16.52 6.74 3.20
N ALA A 104 -17.84 6.76 3.34
CA ALA A 104 -18.60 8.01 3.45
C ALA A 104 -18.47 8.56 4.87
N PHE A 105 -17.79 9.69 5.03
CA PHE A 105 -17.79 10.42 6.29
C PHE A 105 -19.21 10.94 6.59
N PRO A 106 -19.75 10.77 7.81
CA PRO A 106 -21.05 11.33 8.15
C PRO A 106 -20.98 12.85 8.15
N VAL A 107 -21.67 13.48 7.19
CA VAL A 107 -21.91 14.93 7.20
C VAL A 107 -22.79 15.23 8.41
N LYS A 108 -22.26 15.99 9.39
CA LYS A 108 -23.07 16.54 10.48
C LYS A 108 -24.22 17.34 9.86
N ARG A 109 -25.46 16.89 10.07
CA ARG A 109 -26.66 17.65 9.72
C ARG A 109 -26.63 18.96 10.53
N PRO A 110 -26.76 20.14 9.90
CA PRO A 110 -26.84 21.40 10.64
C PRO A 110 -28.05 21.32 11.59
N GLN A 111 -27.78 21.51 12.88
CA GLN A 111 -28.82 21.61 13.89
C GLN A 111 -29.66 22.84 13.56
N SER A 112 -30.96 22.65 13.35
CA SER A 112 -31.92 23.75 13.28
C SER A 112 -31.85 24.54 14.58
N GLU A 113 -31.37 25.78 14.50
CA GLU A 113 -31.58 26.79 15.54
C GLU A 113 -33.08 26.86 15.85
N SER A 114 -33.45 26.49 17.07
CA SER A 114 -34.76 26.84 17.62
C SER A 114 -34.65 28.27 18.09
N THR A 115 -35.26 29.19 17.34
CA THR A 115 -35.47 30.57 17.76
C THR A 115 -36.48 30.54 18.91
N ASP A 116 -35.97 30.58 20.13
CA ASP A 116 -36.76 30.75 21.34
C ASP A 116 -37.06 32.26 21.50
N ASP A 117 -38.15 32.70 20.87
CA ASP A 117 -38.60 34.09 20.89
C ASP A 117 -39.29 34.37 22.24
N THR A 118 -38.47 34.59 23.27
CA THR A 118 -38.92 35.13 24.57
C THR A 118 -39.22 36.61 24.42
N LEU A 119 -40.45 36.94 24.03
CA LEU A 119 -40.98 38.30 24.12
C LEU A 119 -41.17 38.68 25.60
N ASN A 120 -40.16 39.39 26.10
CA ASN A 120 -40.13 40.16 27.33
C ASN A 120 -41.48 40.84 27.64
N GLU A 121 -42.03 40.51 28.80
CA GLU A 121 -42.72 41.49 29.64
C GLU A 121 -41.82 42.73 29.81
N VAL A 122 -42.39 43.93 29.64
CA VAL A 122 -42.30 45.09 30.55
C VAL A 122 -42.91 46.30 29.83
N ARG A 123 -44.14 46.66 30.20
CA ARG A 123 -44.61 48.06 30.36
C ARG A 123 -45.52 48.06 31.56
N ALA A 124 -44.99 48.31 32.75
CA ALA A 124 -44.80 49.65 33.32
C ALA A 124 -46.13 50.32 33.66
N THR A 125 -46.43 50.24 34.95
CA THR A 125 -47.31 51.03 35.79
C THR A 125 -47.36 52.52 35.43
N ALA A 126 -48.56 53.06 35.29
CA ALA A 126 -49.00 54.37 35.80
C ALA A 126 -50.53 54.48 35.66
#